data_AF-A0A7G7W8Z2-F1
#
_entry.id   AF-A0A7G7W8Z2-F1
#
_cell.length_a   1.000
_cell.length_b   1.000
_cell.length_c   1.000
_cell.angle_alpha   90.00
_cell.angle_beta   90.00
_cell.angle_gamma   90.00
#
_symmetry.space_group_name_H-M   'P 1'
#
loop_
_entity.id
_entity.type
_entity.pdbx_description
1 polymer ?
#
loop_
_entity_poly.entity_id
_entity_poly.type
_entity_poly.pdbx_seq_one_letter_code
_entity_poly.pdbx_strand_id
1 'polypeptide(L)'
;MYRISLRLLSAFVLLLSLSQLTTACVQRYTYMQVFYYGSKTVVGPILRFSPAFKGKAEIEMVPDEYTKMLSPIAFFSASSGTTTTTVTTSEGTFVDGQLQTAAQLEQQHKQEAAEHKAQMASITAMMNRHVAATTQQLSDALNSTAEEGWEVTQMASLENGGLVYLLRKKK
;
A
#
# COMPACT_ATOMS: atom_id res chain seq x y z
N MET A 1 -8.16 64.85 -45.60
CA MET A 1 -7.39 63.59 -45.83
C MET A 1 -6.84 62.96 -44.55
N TYR A 2 -6.33 63.72 -43.57
CA TYR A 2 -5.73 63.17 -42.32
C TYR A 2 -6.62 62.26 -41.43
N ARG A 3 -7.95 62.45 -41.44
CA ARG A 3 -8.86 61.64 -40.61
C ARG A 3 -9.02 60.19 -41.06
N ILE A 4 -8.79 59.92 -42.35
CA ILE A 4 -8.89 58.57 -42.92
C ILE A 4 -7.62 57.78 -42.59
N SER A 5 -6.46 58.41 -42.72
CA SER A 5 -5.16 57.83 -42.39
C SER A 5 -5.05 57.43 -40.91
N LEU A 6 -5.60 58.24 -40.00
CA LEU A 6 -5.60 57.94 -38.56
C LEU A 6 -6.46 56.71 -38.21
N ARG A 7 -7.60 56.54 -38.89
CA ARG A 7 -8.50 55.38 -38.71
C ARG A 7 -7.90 54.08 -39.26
N LEU A 8 -7.16 54.17 -40.36
CA LEU A 8 -6.45 53.03 -40.93
C LEU A 8 -5.29 52.60 -40.03
N LEU A 9 -4.53 53.56 -39.47
CA LEU A 9 -3.46 53.27 -38.54
C LEU A 9 -3.98 52.61 -37.24
N SER A 10 -5.08 53.12 -36.68
CA SER A 10 -5.69 52.51 -35.48
C SER A 10 -6.22 51.10 -35.76
N ALA A 11 -6.84 50.88 -36.93
CA ALA A 11 -7.31 49.55 -37.33
C ALA A 11 -6.14 48.57 -37.52
N PHE A 12 -5.02 49.03 -38.08
CA PHE A 12 -3.84 48.22 -38.29
C PHE A 12 -3.15 47.83 -36.96
N VAL A 13 -3.08 48.77 -36.00
CA VAL A 13 -2.56 48.49 -34.64
C VAL A 13 -3.49 47.55 -33.87
N LEU A 14 -4.81 47.67 -34.01
CA LEU A 14 -5.79 46.73 -33.45
C LEU A 14 -5.67 45.32 -34.05
N LEU A 15 -5.43 45.19 -35.36
CA LEU A 15 -5.22 43.89 -36.01
C LEU A 15 -3.89 43.22 -35.59
N LEU A 16 -2.82 44.00 -35.45
CA LEU A 16 -1.53 43.52 -34.95
C LEU A 16 -1.60 43.05 -33.49
N SER A 17 -2.36 43.74 -32.64
CA SER A 17 -2.57 43.34 -31.25
C SER A 17 -3.50 42.13 -31.11
N LEU A 18 -4.47 41.95 -32.02
CA LEU A 18 -5.30 40.73 -32.07
C LEU A 18 -4.50 39.48 -32.49
N SER A 19 -3.44 39.66 -33.28
CA SER A 19 -2.57 38.57 -33.74
C SER A 19 -1.66 38.00 -32.65
N GLN A 20 -1.51 38.71 -31.52
CA GLN A 20 -0.70 38.29 -30.37
C GLN A 20 -1.53 37.66 -29.24
N LEU A 21 -2.86 37.55 -29.39
CA LEU A 21 -3.68 36.76 -28.47
C LEU A 21 -3.47 35.26 -28.73
N THR A 22 -2.43 34.75 -28.10
CA THR A 22 -2.41 33.44 -27.44
C THR A 22 -2.94 32.29 -28.28
N THR A 23 -2.06 31.71 -29.10
CA THR A 23 -1.99 30.25 -29.17
C THR A 23 -1.62 29.76 -27.76
N ALA A 24 -2.61 29.68 -26.87
CA ALA A 24 -2.50 28.90 -25.66
C ALA A 24 -2.23 27.47 -26.11
N CYS A 25 -0.96 27.08 -26.06
CA CYS A 25 -0.55 25.72 -26.36
C CYS A 25 -1.30 24.82 -25.37
N VAL A 26 -2.37 24.18 -25.84
CA VAL A 26 -3.12 23.20 -25.05
C VAL A 26 -2.13 22.10 -24.73
N GLN A 27 -1.59 22.11 -23.52
CA GLN A 27 -0.66 21.09 -23.08
C GLN A 27 -1.42 19.77 -23.09
N ARG A 28 -1.02 18.88 -24.01
CA ARG A 28 -1.58 17.54 -24.10
C ARG A 28 -0.86 16.67 -23.09
N TYR A 29 -1.65 16.01 -22.25
CA TYR A 29 -1.13 15.09 -21.24
C TYR A 29 -1.54 13.67 -21.59
N THR A 30 -0.66 12.73 -21.26
CA THR A 30 -0.97 11.31 -21.19
C THR A 30 -1.15 10.95 -19.71
N TYR A 31 -2.11 10.09 -19.40
CA TYR A 31 -2.41 9.69 -18.03
C TYR A 31 -2.16 8.20 -17.82
N MET A 32 -1.75 7.84 -16.60
CA MET A 32 -1.55 6.47 -16.15
C MET A 32 -2.02 6.34 -14.71
N GLN A 33 -2.62 5.22 -14.37
CA GLN A 33 -3.05 4.88 -13.02
C GLN A 33 -2.16 3.76 -12.48
N VAL A 34 -1.68 3.93 -11.25
CA VAL A 34 -1.01 2.88 -10.48
C VAL A 34 -1.93 2.48 -9.34
N PHE A 35 -2.38 1.24 -9.34
CA PHE A 35 -3.19 0.66 -8.27
C PHE A 35 -2.28 -0.15 -7.37
N TYR A 36 -2.36 0.13 -6.08
CA TYR A 36 -1.78 -0.68 -5.03
C TYR A 36 -2.93 -1.28 -4.22
N TYR A 37 -3.06 -2.59 -4.23
CA TYR A 37 -4.01 -3.29 -3.37
C TYR A 37 -3.23 -3.81 -2.18
N GLY A 38 -3.51 -3.30 -0.98
CA GLY A 38 -2.78 -3.66 0.23
C GLY A 38 -3.02 -5.09 0.71
N SER A 39 -2.59 -5.41 1.92
CA SER A 39 -2.61 -6.78 2.51
C SER A 39 -3.99 -7.43 2.70
N LYS A 40 -5.09 -6.74 2.35
CA LYS A 40 -6.45 -7.29 2.43
C LYS A 40 -6.82 -8.16 1.24
N THR A 41 -5.96 -8.29 0.23
CA THR A 41 -6.16 -9.20 -0.90
C THR A 41 -5.70 -10.61 -0.55
N VAL A 42 -6.48 -11.62 -0.95
CA VAL A 42 -6.21 -13.05 -0.71
C VAL A 42 -4.87 -13.51 -1.33
N VAL A 43 -4.45 -12.81 -2.37
CA VAL A 43 -3.23 -13.07 -3.15
C VAL A 43 -2.02 -12.25 -2.68
N GLY A 44 -2.15 -11.46 -1.60
CA GLY A 44 -1.11 -10.54 -1.16
C GLY A 44 -1.08 -9.24 -1.97
N PRO A 45 -0.18 -8.30 -1.62
CA PRO A 45 -0.21 -6.98 -2.22
C PRO A 45 0.11 -7.01 -3.71
N ILE A 46 -0.67 -6.29 -4.51
CA ILE A 46 -0.54 -6.23 -5.97
C ILE A 46 -0.36 -4.78 -6.40
N LEU A 47 0.61 -4.56 -7.30
CA LEU A 47 0.80 -3.28 -7.97
C LEU A 47 0.42 -3.41 -9.44
N ARG A 48 -0.53 -2.60 -9.91
CA ARG A 48 -1.06 -2.66 -11.28
C ARG A 48 -0.94 -1.31 -11.98
N PHE A 49 -0.54 -1.32 -13.26
CA PHE A 49 -0.44 -0.15 -14.13
C PHE A 49 -1.56 -0.16 -15.17
N SER A 50 -2.20 1.00 -15.39
CA SER A 50 -3.18 1.21 -16.46
C SER A 50 -3.00 2.59 -17.11
N PRO A 51 -2.52 2.67 -18.37
CA PRO A 51 -2.06 1.58 -19.23
C PRO A 51 -0.77 0.92 -18.69
N ALA A 52 -0.36 -0.20 -19.28
CA ALA A 52 0.85 -0.93 -18.89
C ALA A 52 2.11 -0.05 -18.97
N PHE A 53 2.99 -0.17 -17.97
CA PHE A 53 4.25 0.55 -17.91
C PHE A 53 5.41 -0.39 -18.24
N LYS A 54 6.26 -0.03 -19.21
CA LYS A 54 7.38 -0.87 -19.69
C LYS A 54 6.97 -2.31 -20.05
N GLY A 55 5.79 -2.48 -20.64
CA GLY A 55 5.24 -3.80 -21.00
C GLY A 55 4.71 -4.62 -19.82
N LYS A 56 4.71 -4.07 -18.59
CA LYS A 56 4.16 -4.71 -17.39
C LYS A 56 2.85 -4.02 -17.00
N ALA A 57 1.76 -4.80 -16.99
CA ALA A 57 0.48 -4.35 -16.45
C ALA A 57 0.38 -4.59 -14.95
N GLU A 58 1.18 -5.50 -14.41
CA GLU A 58 1.10 -5.95 -13.03
C GLU A 58 2.49 -6.36 -12.51
N ILE A 59 2.74 -6.08 -11.24
CA ILE A 59 3.87 -6.57 -10.47
C ILE A 59 3.24 -7.23 -9.24
N GLU A 60 3.24 -8.55 -9.25
CA GLU A 60 2.91 -9.33 -8.06
C GLU A 60 4.05 -9.11 -7.05
N MET A 61 3.71 -8.61 -5.87
CA MET A 61 4.69 -8.47 -4.80
C MET A 61 4.87 -9.84 -4.17
N VAL A 62 6.11 -10.34 -4.16
CA VAL A 62 6.43 -11.70 -3.72
C VAL A 62 5.76 -11.98 -2.37
N PRO A 63 4.92 -13.04 -2.27
CA PRO A 63 4.28 -13.39 -1.02
C PRO A 63 5.32 -13.76 0.04
N ASP A 64 5.48 -12.88 1.02
CA ASP A 64 6.38 -13.09 2.16
C ASP A 64 5.80 -14.16 3.11
N GLU A 65 6.60 -14.74 4.01
CA GLU A 65 6.16 -15.70 5.03
C GLU A 65 4.95 -15.19 5.84
N TYR A 66 4.86 -13.87 6.00
CA TYR A 66 3.72 -13.18 6.58
C TYR A 66 2.39 -13.46 5.85
N THR A 67 2.37 -13.42 4.52
CA THR A 67 1.14 -13.71 3.73
C THR A 67 0.74 -15.19 3.84
N LYS A 68 1.70 -16.10 4.03
CA LYS A 68 1.43 -17.52 4.29
C LYS A 68 0.77 -17.72 5.65
N MET A 69 1.22 -17.01 6.69
CA MET A 69 0.60 -17.05 8.03
C MET A 69 -0.83 -16.49 8.05
N LEU A 70 -1.11 -15.49 7.22
CA LEU A 70 -2.45 -14.91 7.08
C LEU A 70 -3.39 -15.73 6.19
N SER A 71 -2.89 -16.74 5.49
CA SER A 71 -3.74 -17.58 4.65
C SER A 71 -4.79 -18.28 5.52
N PRO A 72 -6.05 -18.40 5.06
CA PRO A 72 -7.09 -19.13 5.79
C PRO A 72 -6.64 -20.56 6.17
N ILE A 73 -5.85 -21.20 5.30
CA ILE A 73 -5.30 -22.54 5.51
C ILE A 73 -4.35 -22.58 6.72
N ALA A 74 -3.49 -21.57 6.91
CA ALA A 74 -2.65 -21.46 8.10
C ALA A 74 -3.46 -21.18 9.37
N PHE A 75 -4.56 -20.41 9.27
CA PHE A 75 -5.45 -20.13 10.39
C PHE A 75 -6.18 -21.39 10.90
N PHE A 76 -6.60 -22.29 9.99
CA PHE A 76 -7.18 -23.58 10.38
C PHE A 76 -6.13 -24.58 10.89
N SER A 77 -4.90 -24.51 10.38
CA SER A 77 -3.81 -25.44 10.75
C SER A 77 -3.10 -25.06 12.06
N ALA A 78 -3.19 -23.80 12.50
CA ALA A 78 -2.59 -23.33 13.77
C ALA A 78 -3.37 -23.76 15.03
N SER A 79 -4.49 -24.46 14.88
CA SER A 79 -5.30 -24.98 16.00
C SER A 79 -4.75 -26.26 16.64
N SER A 80 -3.51 -26.66 16.35
CA SER A 80 -2.80 -27.73 17.09
C SER A 80 -2.36 -27.28 18.50
N GLY A 81 -3.16 -26.45 19.16
CA GLY A 81 -3.00 -26.14 20.57
C GLY A 81 -3.42 -27.36 21.37
N THR A 82 -2.46 -28.04 21.99
CA THR A 82 -2.71 -29.01 23.04
C THR A 82 -3.69 -28.39 24.02
N THR A 83 -4.91 -28.91 24.09
CA THR A 83 -5.95 -28.33 24.94
C THR A 83 -5.65 -28.72 26.38
N THR A 84 -4.89 -27.87 27.08
CA THR A 84 -4.60 -28.06 28.50
C THR A 84 -5.89 -27.93 29.30
N THR A 85 -6.28 -29.01 29.98
CA THR A 85 -7.49 -29.00 30.81
C THR A 85 -7.11 -28.55 32.21
N THR A 86 -7.46 -27.32 32.56
CA THR A 86 -7.23 -26.76 33.89
C THR A 86 -8.49 -26.85 34.73
N VAL A 87 -8.43 -27.54 35.87
CA VAL A 87 -9.55 -27.68 36.82
C VAL A 87 -9.11 -27.19 38.19
N THR A 88 -9.78 -26.17 38.73
CA THR A 88 -9.54 -25.69 40.09
C THR A 88 -10.58 -26.29 41.03
N THR A 89 -10.13 -27.08 42.00
CA THR A 89 -10.98 -27.68 43.05
C THR A 89 -10.59 -27.13 44.43
N SER A 90 -11.32 -27.51 45.48
CA SER A 90 -10.96 -27.22 46.87
C SER A 90 -9.64 -27.85 47.32
N GLU A 91 -9.11 -28.81 46.56
CA GLU A 91 -7.85 -29.53 46.83
C GLU A 91 -6.65 -28.90 46.12
N GLY A 92 -6.88 -28.03 45.14
CA GLY A 92 -5.85 -27.29 44.40
C GLY A 92 -6.14 -27.17 42.90
N THR A 93 -5.15 -26.72 42.13
CA THR A 93 -5.26 -26.56 40.67
C THR A 93 -4.66 -27.77 39.97
N PHE A 94 -5.46 -28.44 39.15
CA PHE A 94 -5.03 -29.56 38.33
C PHE A 94 -4.85 -29.09 36.89
N VAL A 95 -3.70 -29.40 36.28
CA VAL A 95 -3.44 -29.20 34.85
C VAL A 95 -3.18 -30.56 34.25
N ASP A 96 -3.99 -30.96 33.27
CA ASP A 96 -3.96 -32.29 32.62
C ASP A 96 -4.01 -33.47 33.62
N GLY A 97 -4.78 -33.29 34.69
CA GLY A 97 -4.97 -34.29 35.74
C GLY A 97 -3.85 -34.35 36.80
N GLN A 98 -2.82 -33.50 36.70
CA GLN A 98 -1.77 -33.41 37.71
C GLN A 98 -1.99 -32.20 38.64
N LEU A 99 -1.95 -32.45 39.96
CA LEU A 99 -2.00 -31.39 40.96
C LEU A 99 -0.73 -30.54 40.87
N GLN A 100 -0.89 -29.27 40.49
CA GLN A 100 0.18 -28.30 40.37
C GLN A 100 0.31 -27.53 41.68
N THR A 101 1.53 -27.39 42.18
CA THR A 101 1.81 -26.46 43.27
C THR A 101 1.75 -25.01 42.76
N ALA A 102 1.46 -24.05 43.65
CA ALA A 102 1.41 -22.63 43.28
C ALA A 102 2.71 -22.14 42.60
N ALA A 103 3.86 -22.66 43.03
CA ALA A 103 5.16 -22.33 42.44
C ALA A 103 5.31 -22.88 41.00
N GLN A 104 4.81 -24.10 40.73
CA GLN A 104 4.85 -24.68 39.39
C GLN A 104 3.89 -23.97 38.44
N LEU A 105 2.69 -23.62 38.91
CA LEU A 105 1.72 -22.85 38.14
C LEU A 105 2.26 -21.45 37.78
N GLU A 106 2.91 -20.78 38.74
CA GLU A 106 3.55 -19.48 38.49
C GLU A 106 4.69 -19.59 37.47
N GLN A 107 5.50 -20.65 37.55
CA GLN A 107 6.57 -20.90 36.58
C GLN A 107 6.01 -21.19 35.19
N GLN A 108 4.95 -21.97 35.07
CA GLN A 108 4.28 -22.28 33.80
C GLN A 108 3.69 -21.01 33.18
N HIS A 109 2.94 -20.21 33.93
CA HIS A 109 2.40 -18.94 33.43
C HIS A 109 3.49 -17.97 32.98
N LYS A 110 4.64 -17.94 33.68
CA LYS A 110 5.79 -17.12 33.26
C LYS A 110 6.40 -17.62 31.94
N GLN A 111 6.50 -18.94 31.75
CA GLN A 111 6.99 -19.53 30.51
C GLN A 111 6.02 -19.26 29.35
N GLU A 112 4.73 -19.53 29.54
CA GLU A 112 3.69 -19.26 28.54
C GLU A 112 3.63 -17.77 28.18
N ALA A 113 3.73 -16.87 29.17
CA ALA A 113 3.77 -15.43 28.91
C ALA A 113 5.03 -15.02 28.13
N ALA A 114 6.18 -15.64 28.41
CA ALA A 114 7.43 -15.38 27.68
C ALA A 114 7.36 -15.90 26.24
N GLU A 115 6.82 -17.09 26.03
CA GLU A 115 6.61 -17.70 24.71
C GLU A 115 5.61 -16.89 23.89
N HIS A 116 4.47 -16.52 24.47
CA HIS A 116 3.48 -15.67 23.83
C HIS A 116 4.08 -14.31 23.45
N LYS A 117 4.86 -13.69 24.35
CA LYS A 117 5.57 -12.45 24.05
C LYS A 117 6.57 -12.61 22.90
N ALA A 118 7.34 -13.70 22.88
CA ALA A 118 8.29 -14.00 21.81
C ALA A 118 7.59 -14.23 20.46
N GLN A 119 6.49 -14.96 20.46
CA GLN A 119 5.67 -15.20 19.27
C GLN A 119 5.08 -13.89 18.73
N MET A 120 4.50 -13.06 19.60
CA MET A 120 3.97 -11.75 19.19
C MET A 120 5.08 -10.82 18.67
N ALA A 121 6.26 -10.84 19.27
CA ALA A 121 7.41 -10.08 18.78
C ALA A 121 7.85 -10.54 17.38
N SER A 122 7.87 -11.86 17.14
CA SER A 122 8.18 -12.44 15.83
C SER A 122 7.17 -12.02 14.77
N ILE A 123 5.87 -12.14 15.07
CA ILE A 123 4.78 -11.72 14.17
C ILE A 123 4.89 -10.24 13.83
N THR A 124 5.14 -9.40 14.85
CA THR A 124 5.30 -7.95 14.66
C THR A 124 6.52 -7.64 13.78
N ALA A 125 7.65 -8.33 13.99
CA ALA A 125 8.85 -8.17 13.18
C ALA A 125 8.60 -8.56 11.71
N MET A 126 7.90 -9.67 11.47
CA MET A 126 7.51 -10.10 10.11
C MET A 126 6.59 -9.07 9.45
N MET A 127 5.58 -8.58 10.15
CA MET A 127 4.69 -7.54 9.64
C MET A 127 5.46 -6.27 9.25
N ASN A 128 6.39 -5.82 10.10
CA ASN A 128 7.21 -4.64 9.81
C ASN A 128 8.10 -4.83 8.58
N ARG A 129 8.72 -6.01 8.41
CA ARG A 129 9.50 -6.32 7.20
C ARG A 129 8.62 -6.31 5.95
N HIS A 130 7.43 -6.90 6.03
CA HIS A 130 6.49 -6.93 4.93
C HIS A 130 6.04 -5.52 4.51
N VAL A 131 5.71 -4.66 5.48
CA VAL A 131 5.36 -3.25 5.22
C VAL A 131 6.53 -2.49 4.59
N ALA A 132 7.74 -2.67 5.09
CA ALA A 132 8.93 -2.02 4.55
C ALA A 132 9.22 -2.46 3.10
N ALA A 133 9.18 -3.76 2.81
CA ALA A 133 9.40 -4.30 1.48
C ALA A 133 8.34 -3.81 0.47
N THR A 134 7.07 -3.81 0.88
CA THR A 134 5.96 -3.33 0.07
C THR A 134 6.06 -1.84 -0.23
N THR A 135 6.42 -1.05 0.79
CA THR A 135 6.65 0.40 0.64
C THR A 135 7.79 0.65 -0.33
N GLN A 136 8.91 -0.06 -0.19
CA GLN A 136 10.06 0.08 -1.07
C GLN A 136 9.70 -0.24 -2.53
N GLN A 137 8.98 -1.33 -2.79
CA GLN A 137 8.58 -1.67 -4.16
C GLN A 137 7.62 -0.66 -4.78
N LEU A 138 6.67 -0.13 -4.02
CA LEU A 138 5.80 0.95 -4.48
C LEU A 138 6.61 2.22 -4.78
N SER A 139 7.55 2.58 -3.90
CA SER A 139 8.46 3.70 -4.13
C SER A 139 9.32 3.51 -5.37
N ASP A 140 9.89 2.31 -5.58
CA ASP A 140 10.71 2.01 -6.77
C ASP A 140 9.88 2.09 -8.06
N ALA A 141 8.64 1.60 -8.04
CA ALA A 141 7.73 1.71 -9.17
C ALA A 141 7.42 3.19 -9.49
N LEU A 142 7.06 3.99 -8.49
CA LEU A 142 6.77 5.41 -8.67
C LEU A 142 8.01 6.18 -9.13
N ASN A 143 9.17 5.93 -8.53
CA ASN A 143 10.44 6.55 -8.93
C ASN A 143 10.79 6.19 -10.38
N SER A 144 10.63 4.93 -10.79
CA SER A 144 10.89 4.53 -12.18
C SER A 144 9.94 5.20 -13.17
N THR A 145 8.68 5.42 -12.79
CA THR A 145 7.77 6.23 -13.62
C THR A 145 8.20 7.70 -13.67
N ALA A 146 8.68 8.26 -12.55
CA ALA A 146 9.15 9.63 -12.46
C ALA A 146 10.40 9.89 -13.30
N GLU A 147 11.34 8.94 -13.36
CA GLU A 147 12.51 8.98 -14.26
C GLU A 147 12.10 9.09 -15.74
N GLU A 148 10.94 8.53 -16.10
CA GLU A 148 10.38 8.67 -17.44
C GLU A 148 9.55 9.94 -17.64
N GLY A 149 9.55 10.86 -16.68
CA GLY A 149 8.84 12.13 -16.74
C GLY A 149 7.34 12.02 -16.44
N TRP A 150 6.91 10.95 -15.77
CA TRP A 150 5.57 10.87 -15.19
C TRP A 150 5.52 11.58 -13.83
N GLU A 151 4.51 12.40 -13.61
CA GLU A 151 4.28 13.12 -12.37
C GLU A 151 3.03 12.59 -11.67
N VAL A 152 3.10 12.31 -10.37
CA VAL A 152 1.91 12.03 -9.57
C VAL A 152 1.10 13.32 -9.44
N THR A 153 -0.17 13.27 -9.82
CA THR A 153 -1.10 14.40 -9.78
C THR A 153 -2.21 14.22 -8.76
N GLN A 154 -2.62 12.99 -8.51
CA GLN A 154 -3.63 12.66 -7.51
C GLN A 154 -3.29 11.34 -6.84
N MET A 155 -3.72 11.22 -5.59
CA MET A 155 -3.65 9.98 -4.81
C MET A 155 -5.00 9.80 -4.10
N ALA A 156 -5.55 8.59 -4.16
CA ALA A 156 -6.80 8.23 -3.49
C ALA A 156 -6.62 6.92 -2.70
N SER A 157 -7.24 6.84 -1.53
CA SER A 157 -7.34 5.60 -0.76
C SER A 157 -8.65 4.89 -1.06
N LEU A 158 -8.59 3.57 -1.20
CA LEU A 158 -9.75 2.69 -1.31
C LEU A 158 -10.18 2.21 0.08
N GLU A 159 -11.46 1.86 0.24
CA GLU A 159 -12.02 1.37 1.52
C GLU A 159 -11.31 0.11 2.05
N ASN A 160 -10.78 -0.71 1.15
CA ASN A 160 -10.00 -1.90 1.48
C ASN A 160 -8.54 -1.60 1.86
N GLY A 161 -8.15 -0.33 2.01
CA GLY A 161 -6.77 0.07 2.32
C GLY A 161 -5.83 0.04 1.11
N GLY A 162 -6.35 -0.17 -0.10
CA GLY A 162 -5.60 0.06 -1.34
C GLY A 162 -5.37 1.54 -1.61
N LEU A 163 -4.42 1.86 -2.48
CA LEU A 163 -4.10 3.19 -2.94
C LEU A 163 -4.18 3.24 -4.46
N VAL A 164 -4.63 4.36 -5.01
CA VAL A 164 -4.61 4.63 -6.45
C VAL A 164 -3.88 5.94 -6.68
N TYR A 165 -2.87 5.90 -7.53
CA TYR A 165 -2.10 7.06 -7.96
C TYR A 165 -2.48 7.39 -9.40
N LEU A 166 -2.83 8.65 -9.66
CA LEU A 166 -2.98 9.18 -11.02
C LEU A 166 -1.70 9.91 -11.40
N LEU A 167 -1.03 9.43 -12.44
CA LEU A 167 0.17 10.00 -13.00
C LEU A 167 -0.16 10.69 -14.34
N ARG A 168 0.51 11.80 -14.62
CA ARG A 168 0.47 12.47 -15.92
C ARG A 168 1.86 12.60 -16.51
N LYS A 169 1.97 12.60 -17.83
CA LYS A 169 3.19 12.93 -18.57
C LYS A 169 2.85 13.90 -19.69
N LYS A 170 3.65 14.95 -19.83
CA LYS A 170 3.51 15.89 -20.94
C LYS A 170 3.84 15.19 -22.25
N LYS A 171 2.99 15.33 -23.27
CA LYS A 171 3.28 14.84 -24.63
C LYS A 171 4.30 15.72 -25.34
#